data_AF-A0A5J5QYY8-F1
#
_entry.id   AF-A0A5J5QYY8-F1
#
_cell.length_a   1.000
_cell.length_b   1.000
_cell.length_c   1.000
_cell.angle_alpha   90.00
_cell.angle_beta   90.00
_cell.angle_gamma   90.00
#
_symmetry.space_group_name_H-M   'P 1'
#
loop_
_entity.id
_entity.type
_entity.pdbx_description
1 polymer ?
#
loop_
_entity_poly.entity_id
_entity_poly.type
_entity_poly.pdbx_seq_one_letter_code
_entity_poly.pdbx_strand_id
1 'polypeptide(L)'
;MRGNVHFVVLYQRFELLGDLEQFIIIYSFGTHTAKYTFYKFCGKTSFYTPGQHPNGIAVTLACLDPRTFSHVEIHNFENAVI
;
A
#
# COMPACT_ATOMS: atom_id res chain seq x y z
N MET A 1 -14.22 2.72 -1.60
CA MET A 1 -12.94 2.30 -0.96
C MET A 1 -12.94 2.80 0.48
N ARG A 2 -12.58 1.97 1.46
CA ARG A 2 -12.34 2.45 2.84
C ARG A 2 -11.09 3.34 2.79
N GLY A 3 -11.13 4.51 3.42
CA GLY A 3 -9.97 5.40 3.49
C GLY A 3 -8.81 4.68 4.18
N ASN A 4 -7.63 4.69 3.55
CA ASN A 4 -6.40 4.18 4.15
C ASN A 4 -5.38 5.32 4.27
N VAL A 5 -4.90 5.56 5.49
CA VAL A 5 -3.76 6.46 5.70
C VAL A 5 -2.51 5.72 5.22
N HIS A 6 -1.89 6.23 4.18
CA HIS A 6 -0.72 5.63 3.57
C HIS A 6 0.25 6.70 3.05
N PHE A 7 1.48 6.29 2.84
CA PHE A 7 2.50 7.07 2.15
C PHE A 7 3.11 6.22 1.04
N VAL A 8 3.64 6.86 0.00
CA VAL A 8 4.24 6.17 -1.14
C VAL A 8 5.76 6.17 -1.01
N VAL A 9 6.37 4.99 -1.11
CA VAL A 9 7.82 4.81 -1.23
C VAL A 9 8.18 4.41 -2.65
N LEU A 10 9.43 4.68 -3.07
CA LEU A 10 9.94 4.18 -4.33
C LEU A 10 10.04 2.66 -4.30
N TYR A 11 9.69 2.00 -5.40
CA TYR A 11 9.77 0.54 -5.52
C TYR A 11 11.16 0.00 -5.15
N GLN A 12 12.24 0.67 -5.55
CA GLN A 12 13.63 0.28 -5.24
C GLN A 12 13.99 0.34 -3.75
N ARG A 13 13.18 1.00 -2.93
CA ARG A 13 13.37 1.11 -1.46
C ARG A 13 12.39 0.23 -0.69
N PHE A 14 11.66 -0.64 -1.39
CA PHE A 14 10.73 -1.57 -0.81
C PHE A 14 11.20 -2.99 -1.10
N GLU A 15 11.29 -3.80 -0.05
CA GLU A 15 11.61 -5.21 -0.17
C GLU A 15 10.54 -6.01 0.59
N LEU A 16 9.98 -7.02 -0.06
CA LEU A 16 9.09 -7.97 0.57
C LEU A 16 9.92 -9.13 1.10
N LEU A 17 9.99 -9.27 2.42
CA LEU A 17 10.87 -10.25 3.06
C LEU A 17 10.25 -11.66 3.11
N GLY A 18 11.05 -12.67 2.79
CA GLY A 18 10.75 -14.09 3.04
C GLY A 18 9.54 -14.62 2.29
N ASP A 19 8.81 -15.55 2.92
CA ASP A 19 7.69 -16.26 2.28
C ASP A 19 6.38 -15.46 2.24
N LEU A 20 6.41 -14.14 2.49
CA LEU A 20 5.21 -13.30 2.52
C LEU A 20 4.42 -13.34 1.20
N GLU A 21 5.09 -13.59 0.07
CA GLU A 21 4.46 -13.78 -1.24
C GLU A 21 3.40 -14.89 -1.24
N GLN A 22 3.61 -15.96 -0.47
CA GLN A 22 2.65 -17.07 -0.40
C GLN A 22 1.36 -16.69 0.35
N PHE A 23 1.37 -15.59 1.10
CA PHE A 23 0.27 -15.14 1.94
C PHE A 23 -0.51 -13.95 1.37
N ILE A 24 -0.10 -13.44 0.21
CA ILE A 24 -0.76 -12.31 -0.45
C ILE A 24 -1.48 -12.72 -1.74
N ILE A 25 -2.52 -11.97 -2.09
CA ILE A 25 -3.19 -12.01 -3.38
C ILE A 25 -3.09 -10.62 -4.00
N ILE A 26 -2.83 -10.58 -5.30
CA ILE A 26 -2.80 -9.35 -6.09
C ILE A 26 -4.04 -9.32 -6.97
N TYR A 27 -4.80 -8.23 -6.84
CA TYR A 27 -5.94 -7.93 -7.68
C TYR A 27 -5.67 -6.66 -8.50
N SER A 28 -6.05 -6.67 -9.77
CA SER A 28 -5.96 -5.50 -10.65
C SER A 28 -7.17 -5.45 -11.55
N PHE A 29 -7.56 -4.24 -11.95
CA PHE A 29 -8.70 -4.01 -12.85
C PHE A 29 -8.39 -2.84 -13.79
N GLY A 30 -9.23 -2.64 -14.81
CA GLY A 30 -9.10 -1.52 -15.74
C GLY A 30 -7.81 -1.58 -16.53
N THR A 31 -6.97 -0.54 -16.43
CA THR A 31 -5.67 -0.48 -17.12
C THR A 31 -4.61 -1.42 -16.53
N HIS A 32 -4.93 -2.14 -15.44
CA HIS A 32 -4.01 -2.99 -14.69
C HIS A 32 -2.77 -2.27 -14.13
N THR A 33 -2.78 -0.92 -14.12
CA THR A 33 -1.70 -0.10 -13.56
C THR A 33 -1.71 -0.14 -12.03
N ALA A 34 -2.90 -0.05 -11.43
CA ALA A 34 -3.06 -0.25 -10.00
C ALA A 34 -3.03 -1.74 -9.67
N LYS A 35 -2.22 -2.13 -8.69
CA LYS A 35 -2.14 -3.50 -8.18
C LYS A 35 -2.47 -3.50 -6.70
N TYR A 36 -3.67 -3.94 -6.35
CA TYR A 36 -4.15 -4.02 -4.99
C TYR A 36 -3.68 -5.33 -4.36
N THR A 37 -2.89 -5.24 -3.30
CA THR A 37 -2.35 -6.41 -2.60
C THR A 37 -3.05 -6.60 -1.26
N PHE A 38 -3.51 -7.82 -0.99
CA PHE A 38 -4.23 -8.19 0.23
C PHE A 38 -3.73 -9.50 0.81
N TYR A 39 -3.75 -9.64 2.13
CA TYR A 39 -3.47 -10.92 2.77
C TYR A 39 -4.63 -11.92 2.59
N LYS A 40 -4.30 -13.15 2.19
CA LYS A 40 -5.23 -14.25 1.94
C LYS A 40 -6.20 -14.49 3.10
N PHE A 41 -5.70 -14.44 4.33
CA PHE A 41 -6.46 -14.86 5.51
C PHE A 41 -7.34 -13.77 6.12
N CYS A 42 -6.95 -12.50 6.00
CA CYS A 42 -7.63 -11.40 6.70
C CYS A 42 -8.12 -10.28 5.77
N GLY A 43 -7.76 -10.32 4.48
CA GLY A 43 -8.18 -9.33 3.48
C GLY A 43 -7.62 -7.91 3.70
N LYS A 44 -6.71 -7.72 4.68
CA LYS A 44 -6.08 -6.42 4.93
C LYS A 44 -5.02 -6.12 3.86
N THR A 45 -4.84 -4.83 3.56
CA THR A 45 -3.79 -4.33 2.68
C THR A 45 -2.73 -3.60 3.49
N SER A 46 -1.56 -4.22 3.64
CA SER A 46 -0.38 -3.57 4.22
C SER A 46 0.33 -2.67 3.21
N PHE A 47 0.29 -3.04 1.93
CA PHE A 47 0.86 -2.25 0.85
C PHE A 47 0.13 -2.52 -0.47
N TYR A 48 0.29 -1.66 -1.47
CA TYR A 48 -0.20 -1.85 -2.83
C TYR A 48 0.53 -0.93 -3.83
N THR A 49 0.38 -1.18 -5.13
CA THR A 49 0.89 -0.29 -6.19
C THR A 49 -0.23 0.67 -6.62
N PRO A 50 -0.11 1.99 -6.37
CA PRO A 50 -1.11 2.96 -6.79
C PRO A 50 -1.08 3.18 -8.30
N GLY A 51 -2.24 3.35 -8.93
CA GLY A 51 -2.32 3.64 -10.37
C GLY A 51 -1.65 4.97 -10.75
N GLN A 52 -1.79 6.01 -9.92
CA GLN A 52 -1.17 7.33 -10.13
C GLN A 52 0.35 7.33 -9.90
N HIS A 53 0.87 6.34 -9.15
CA HIS A 53 2.29 6.20 -8.84
C HIS A 53 2.74 4.75 -9.12
N PRO A 54 2.80 4.33 -10.40
CA PRO A 54 3.05 2.93 -10.76
C PRO A 54 4.44 2.43 -10.39
N ASN A 55 5.41 3.34 -10.25
CA ASN A 55 6.77 3.04 -9.81
C ASN A 55 6.93 3.13 -8.28
N GLY A 56 5.83 3.31 -7.56
CA GLY A 56 5.80 3.45 -6.12
C GLY A 56 4.98 2.36 -5.45
N ILE A 57 5.22 2.19 -4.15
CA ILE A 57 4.48 1.29 -3.28
C ILE A 57 3.85 2.14 -2.18
N ALA A 58 2.53 2.15 -2.13
CA ALA A 58 1.80 2.71 -1.00
C ALA A 58 1.89 1.75 0.17
N VAL A 59 2.32 2.24 1.33
CA VAL A 59 2.41 1.48 2.58
C VAL A 59 1.39 2.02 3.58
N THR A 60 0.54 1.14 4.09
CA THR A 60 -0.50 1.48 5.06
C THR A 60 0.14 1.74 6.43
N LEU A 61 -0.04 2.95 6.96
CA LEU A 61 0.57 3.39 8.23
C LEU A 61 0.19 2.46 9.40
N ALA A 62 -1.08 2.04 9.46
CA ALA A 62 -1.59 1.17 10.51
C ALA A 62 -0.95 -0.24 10.53
N CYS A 63 -0.15 -0.60 9.52
CA CYS A 63 0.56 -1.86 9.45
C CYS A 63 2.06 -1.74 9.78
N LEU A 64 2.54 -0.54 10.09
CA LEU A 64 3.92 -0.33 10.54
C LEU A 64 4.06 -0.57 12.04
N ASP A 65 5.25 -1.01 12.47
CA ASP A 65 5.59 -1.04 13.89
C ASP A 65 5.66 0.41 14.41
N PRO A 66 4.85 0.80 15.42
CA PRO A 66 4.85 2.15 15.97
C PRO A 66 6.22 2.62 16.49
N ARG A 67 7.16 1.70 16.73
CA ARG A 67 8.52 2.03 17.18
C ARG A 67 9.42 2.54 16.05
N THR A 68 9.01 2.43 14.79
CA THR A 68 9.85 2.83 13.64
C THR A 68 9.72 4.30 13.27
N PHE A 69 8.83 5.05 13.94
CA PHE A 69 8.61 6.48 13.69
C PHE A 69 8.29 7.21 14.99
N SER A 70 8.74 8.46 15.09
CA SER A 70 8.49 9.32 16.26
C SER A 70 7.40 10.37 16.02
N HIS A 71 7.07 10.64 14.75
CA HIS A 71 6.16 11.70 14.34
C HIS A 71 5.50 11.33 13.01
N VAL A 72 4.23 11.72 12.85
CA VAL A 72 3.46 11.50 11.62
C VAL A 72 2.68 12.77 11.31
N GLU A 73 2.86 13.28 10.09
CA GLU A 73 2.05 14.37 9.55
C GLU A 73 1.09 13.81 8.51
N ILE A 74 -0.20 14.12 8.67
CA ILE A 74 -1.25 13.64 7.79
C ILE A 74 -1.75 14.83 6.97
N HIS A 75 -1.60 14.72 5.65
CA HIS A 75 -2.15 15.65 4.69
C HIS A 75 -3.34 15.00 3.98
N ASN A 76 -4.51 15.64 4.05
CA ASN A 76 -5.65 15.21 3.27
C ASN A 76 -5.44 15.60 1.80
N PHE A 77 -5.61 14.64 0.91
CA PHE A 77 -5.66 14.90 -0.52
C PHE A 77 -7.11 15.11 -0.93
N GLU A 78 -7.49 16.33 -1.30
CA GLU A 78 -8.87 16.67 -1.66
C GLU A 78 -9.25 16.30 -3.12
N ASN A 79 -8.32 15.79 -3.93
CA ASN A 79 -8.53 15.57 -5.37
C ASN A 79 -8.65 14.10 -5.79
N ALA A 80 -9.44 13.30 -5.07
CA ALA A 80 -9.78 11.95 -5.53
C ALA A 80 -11.04 11.99 -6.42
N VAL A 81 -10.86 12.12 -7.74
CA VAL A 81 -11.93 11.85 -8.71
C VAL A 81 -12.12 10.33 -8.75
N ILE A 82 -13.34 9.88 -8.42
CA ILE A 82 -13.77 8.47 -8.52
C ILE A 82 -14.15 8.18 -9.97
#